data_AF-A0A3D3B1U0-F1
#
_entry.id   AF-A0A3D3B1U0-F1
#
_cell.length_a   1.000
_cell.length_b   1.000
_cell.length_c   1.000
_cell.angle_alpha   90.00
_cell.angle_beta   90.00
_cell.angle_gamma   90.00
#
_symmetry.space_group_name_H-M   'P 1'
#
loop_
_entity.id
_entity.type
_entity.pdbx_description
1 polymer ?
#
loop_
_entity_poly.entity_id
_entity_poly.type
_entity_poly.pdbx_seq_one_letter_code
_entity_poly.pdbx_strand_id
1 'polypeptide(L)'
;TIGIAMDLPGLIRPETTLRVPVKLSGLSPNEEARIVVSAVDVGILNLTNYKVPNPDDYYLGQRKLSSEIRDLYGQLIDGMQGT
;
A
#
# COMPACT_ATOMS: atom_id res chain seq x y z
N THR A 1 -7.75 -8.50 5.71
CA THR A 1 -7.11 -8.11 4.45
C THR A 1 -6.99 -9.34 3.57
N ILE A 2 -6.95 -9.19 2.25
CA ILE A 2 -6.88 -10.34 1.34
C ILE A 2 -5.41 -10.73 1.19
N GLY A 3 -5.04 -11.91 1.69
CA GLY A 3 -3.68 -12.42 1.55
C GLY A 3 -3.47 -13.02 0.16
N ILE A 4 -2.40 -12.62 -0.51
CA ILE A 4 -2.04 -13.07 -1.86
C ILE A 4 -0.69 -13.77 -1.80
N ALA A 5 -0.60 -14.97 -2.38
CA ALA A 5 0.66 -15.67 -2.59
C ALA A 5 0.78 -16.10 -4.06
N MET A 6 2.00 -16.00 -4.58
CA MET A 6 2.38 -16.46 -5.91
C MET A 6 3.67 -17.25 -5.80
N ASP A 7 3.69 -18.43 -6.41
CA ASP A 7 4.89 -19.25 -6.54
C ASP A 7 5.35 -19.18 -7.99
N LEU A 8 6.50 -18.53 -8.21
CA LEU A 8 7.02 -18.19 -9.54
C LEU A 8 8.40 -18.81 -9.73
N PRO A 9 8.74 -19.24 -10.95
CA PRO A 9 10.09 -19.73 -11.23
C PRO A 9 11.12 -18.60 -11.08
N GLY A 10 12.28 -18.91 -10.49
CA GLY A 10 13.36 -17.93 -10.32
C GLY A 10 14.03 -17.50 -11.63
N LEU A 11 13.87 -18.26 -12.72
CA LEU A 11 14.37 -17.94 -14.05
C LEU A 11 13.41 -18.46 -15.12
N ILE A 12 13.25 -17.69 -16.19
CA ILE A 12 12.47 -18.05 -17.36
C ILE A 12 13.22 -17.63 -18.63
N ARG A 13 13.02 -18.36 -19.74
CA ARG A 13 13.60 -18.00 -21.04
C ARG A 13 12.77 -16.92 -21.74
N PRO A 14 13.39 -16.04 -22.55
CA PRO A 14 12.66 -15.13 -23.42
C PRO A 14 11.67 -15.85 -24.33
N GLU A 15 10.63 -15.14 -24.77
CA GLU A 15 9.63 -15.63 -25.73
C GLU A 15 8.87 -16.89 -25.27
N THR A 16 8.80 -17.11 -23.95
CA THR A 16 8.02 -18.19 -23.36
C THR A 16 6.86 -17.64 -22.53
N THR A 17 5.83 -18.48 -22.33
CA THR A 17 4.68 -18.12 -21.51
C THR A 17 5.00 -18.29 -20.02
N LEU A 18 4.87 -17.21 -19.24
CA LEU A 18 4.92 -17.28 -17.77
C LEU A 18 3.55 -17.67 -17.21
N ARG A 19 3.50 -18.78 -16.47
CA ARG A 19 2.31 -19.15 -15.68
C ARG A 19 2.40 -18.50 -14.30
N VAL A 20 1.37 -17.74 -13.92
CA VAL A 20 1.27 -17.06 -12.62
C VAL A 20 0.18 -17.72 -11.78
N PRO A 21 0.50 -18.71 -10.93
CA PRO A 21 -0.47 -19.27 -10.01
C PRO A 21 -0.75 -18.27 -8.88
N VAL A 22 -2.02 -17.92 -8.68
CA VAL A 22 -2.44 -17.00 -7.61
C VAL A 22 -3.23 -17.78 -6.57
N LYS A 23 -2.80 -17.69 -5.30
CA LYS A 23 -3.52 -18.22 -4.15
C LYS A 23 -4.04 -17.05 -3.32
N LEU A 24 -5.35 -17.02 -3.12
CA LEU A 24 -6.03 -16.04 -2.26
C LEU A 24 -6.36 -16.66 -0.90
N SER A 25 -6.36 -15.82 0.13
CA SER A 25 -6.75 -16.17 1.50
C SER A 25 -7.46 -14.98 2.16
N GLY A 26 -8.25 -15.26 3.20
CA GLY A 26 -9.02 -14.23 3.91
C GLY A 26 -10.34 -13.84 3.24
N LEU A 27 -10.83 -14.65 2.30
CA LEU A 27 -12.16 -14.52 1.68
C LEU A 27 -13.15 -15.45 2.38
N SER A 28 -14.41 -15.02 2.43
CA SER A 28 -15.53 -15.86 2.87
C SER A 28 -15.87 -16.91 1.80
N PRO A 29 -16.49 -18.05 2.17
CA PRO A 29 -16.99 -19.01 1.18
C PRO A 29 -17.91 -18.33 0.16
N ASN A 30 -17.70 -18.61 -1.13
CA ASN A 30 -18.44 -18.02 -2.26
C ASN A 30 -18.33 -16.50 -2.42
N GLU A 31 -17.32 -15.85 -1.81
CA GLU A 31 -17.04 -14.45 -2.05
C GLU A 31 -16.29 -14.25 -3.38
N GLU A 32 -16.79 -13.35 -4.23
CA GLU A 32 -16.13 -13.01 -5.49
C GLU A 32 -14.93 -12.09 -5.26
N ALA A 33 -13.78 -12.43 -5.84
CA ALA A 33 -12.58 -11.60 -5.83
C ALA A 33 -12.14 -11.26 -7.25
N ARG A 34 -11.65 -10.03 -7.43
CA ARG A 34 -11.07 -9.55 -8.69
C ARG A 34 -9.57 -9.34 -8.51
N ILE A 35 -8.78 -9.76 -9.48
CA ILE A 35 -7.32 -9.65 -9.45
C ILE A 35 -6.85 -8.91 -10.70
N VAL A 36 -5.87 -8.04 -10.53
CA VAL A 36 -5.10 -7.43 -11.62
C VAL A 36 -3.65 -7.88 -11.48
N VAL A 37 -3.09 -8.44 -12.54
CA VAL A 37 -1.68 -8.88 -12.59
C VAL A 37 -0.95 -8.03 -13.62
N SER A 38 0.22 -7.53 -13.24
CA SER A 38 1.12 -6.78 -14.12
C SER A 38 2.56 -7.23 -13.90
N ALA A 39 3.38 -7.11 -14.95
CA ALA A 39 4.81 -7.39 -14.91
C ALA A 39 5.54 -6.21 -15.57
N VAL A 40 6.51 -5.64 -14.85
CA VAL A 40 7.28 -4.47 -15.29
C VAL A 40 8.75 -4.72 -14.99
N ASP A 41 9.62 -4.23 -15.87
CA ASP A 41 11.08 -4.31 -15.70
C ASP A 41 11.55 -3.52 -14.47
N VAL A 42 12.43 -4.13 -13.67
CA VAL A 42 12.92 -3.52 -12.43
C VAL A 42 13.74 -2.26 -12.67
N GLY A 43 14.45 -2.17 -13.81
CA GLY A 43 15.19 -0.99 -14.21
C GLY A 43 14.29 0.22 -14.41
N ILE A 44 13.10 0.03 -15.00
CA ILE A 44 12.09 1.08 -15.15
C ILE A 44 11.54 1.50 -13.77
N LEU A 45 11.22 0.54 -12.90
CA LEU A 45 10.70 0.84 -11.55
C LEU A 45 11.71 1.62 -10.70
N ASN A 46 13.00 1.34 -10.88
CA ASN A 46 14.07 1.99 -10.13
C ASN A 46 14.30 3.46 -10.51
N LEU A 47 13.90 3.90 -11.71
CA LEU A 47 14.07 5.31 -12.13
C LEU A 47 13.36 6.30 -11.18
N THR A 48 12.22 5.89 -10.64
CA THR A 48 11.39 6.72 -9.76
C THR A 48 11.20 6.13 -8.37
N ASN A 49 11.96 5.08 -8.03
CA ASN A 49 11.77 4.30 -6.80
C ASN A 49 10.31 3.87 -6.59
N TYR A 50 9.67 3.41 -7.66
CA TYR A 50 8.25 3.04 -7.64
C TYR A 50 7.94 2.04 -6.53
N LYS A 51 6.89 2.31 -5.77
CA LYS A 51 6.37 1.39 -4.74
C LYS A 51 5.14 0.69 -5.28
N VAL A 52 5.13 -0.63 -5.14
CA VAL A 52 3.96 -1.44 -5.50
C VAL A 52 2.76 -0.90 -4.72
N PRO A 53 1.61 -0.65 -5.38
CA PRO A 53 0.41 -0.17 -4.70
C PRO A 53 0.02 -1.13 -3.58
N ASN A 54 -0.20 -0.59 -2.37
CA ASN A 54 -0.72 -1.34 -1.23
C ASN A 54 -2.16 -0.89 -0.94
N PRO A 55 -3.19 -1.67 -1.36
CA PRO A 55 -4.58 -1.31 -1.14
C PRO A 55 -4.96 -1.19 0.34
N ASP A 56 -4.39 -2.03 1.20
CA ASP A 56 -4.71 -2.01 2.64
C ASP A 56 -4.28 -0.66 3.24
N ASP A 57 -3.05 -0.22 2.97
CA ASP A 57 -2.57 1.10 3.40
C ASP A 57 -3.35 2.24 2.72
N TYR A 58 -3.69 2.08 1.44
CA TYR A 58 -4.42 3.11 0.70
C TYR A 58 -5.82 3.34 1.24
N TYR A 59 -6.55 2.30 1.65
CA TYR A 59 -7.92 2.40 2.15
C TYR A 59 -7.99 2.56 3.66
N LEU A 60 -7.21 1.75 4.40
CA LEU A 60 -7.29 1.59 5.86
C LEU A 60 -6.16 2.31 6.61
N GLY A 61 -5.17 2.86 5.90
CA GLY A 61 -4.06 3.58 6.51
C GLY A 61 -4.47 4.87 7.22
N GLN A 62 -3.60 5.32 8.12
CA GLN A 62 -3.78 6.55 8.88
C GLN A 62 -4.02 7.74 7.93
N ARG A 63 -5.05 8.54 8.23
CA ARG A 63 -5.34 9.77 7.52
C ARG A 63 -4.82 10.97 8.28
N LYS A 64 -4.52 12.04 7.54
CA LYS A 64 -4.25 13.34 8.15
C LYS A 64 -5.47 13.78 8.95
N LEU A 65 -5.22 14.41 10.10
CA LEU A 65 -6.26 15.09 10.83
C LEU A 65 -6.91 16.12 9.89
N SER A 66 -8.23 16.05 9.75
CA SER A 66 -8.98 16.93 8.85
C SER A 66 -9.18 18.33 9.43
N SER A 67 -9.06 18.46 10.74
CA SER A 67 -9.30 19.71 11.47
C SER A 67 -8.03 20.51 11.65
N GLU A 68 -8.17 21.82 11.53
CA GLU A 68 -7.17 22.80 11.94
C GLU A 68 -7.62 23.41 13.27
N ILE A 69 -6.69 23.53 14.23
CA ILE A 69 -6.95 24.18 15.52
C ILE A 69 -6.31 25.57 15.46
N ARG A 70 -7.12 26.59 15.74
CA ARG A 70 -6.67 27.98 15.87
C ARG A 70 -7.17 28.50 17.21
N ASP A 71 -6.25 28.98 18.04
CA ASP A 71 -6.60 29.63 19.29
C ASP A 71 -5.75 30.90 19.51
N LEU A 72 -6.25 31.77 20.39
CA LEU A 72 -5.59 33.01 20.82
C LEU A 72 -5.06 32.90 22.26
N TYR A 73 -5.23 31.75 22.91
CA TYR A 73 -4.84 31.60 24.31
C TYR A 73 -3.32 31.67 24.47
N GLY A 74 -2.53 31.31 23.47
CA GLY A 74 -1.09 31.55 23.47
C GLY A 74 -0.66 33.02 23.51
N GLN A 75 -1.56 33.98 23.24
CA GLN A 75 -1.29 35.42 23.43
C GLN A 75 -1.69 35.92 24.83
N LEU A 76 -2.55 35.17 25.53
CA LEU A 76 -3.07 35.53 26.85
C LEU A 76 -2.40 34.74 27.98
N ILE A 77 -1.86 33.56 27.66
CA ILE A 77 -1.19 32.65 28.59
C ILE A 77 0.30 32.66 28.22
N ASP A 78 1.11 33.30 29.06
CA ASP A 78 2.57 33.28 28.94
C ASP A 78 3.11 31.91 29.38
N GLY A 79 3.54 31.10 28.41
CA GLY A 79 4.09 29.77 28.63
C GLY A 79 5.45 29.74 29.35
N MET A 80 6.09 30.90 29.59
CA MET A 80 7.34 30.99 30.36
C MET A 80 7.11 31.15 31.88
N GLN A 81 5.86 31.29 32.34
CA GLN A 81 5.52 31.35 33.76
C GLN A 81 5.22 29.98 34.39
N GLY A 82 5.81 28.91 33.85
CA GLY A 82 5.84 27.61 34.52
C GLY A 82 6.97 27.55 35.55
N THR A 83 6.62 27.66 36.83
CA THR A 83 7.45 27.14 37.94
C THR A 83 7.24 25.64 38.11
#